data_AF-A0ABD0NKL8-F1
#
_entry.id   AF-A0ABD0NKL8-F1
#
_cell.length_a   1.000
_cell.length_b   1.000
_cell.length_c   1.000
_cell.angle_alpha   90.00
_cell.angle_beta   90.00
_cell.angle_gamma   90.00
#
_symmetry.space_group_name_H-M   'P 1'
#
loop_
_entity.id
_entity.type
_entity.pdbx_description
1 polymer ?
#
loop_
_entity_poly.entity_id
_entity_poly.type
_entity_poly.pdbx_seq_one_letter_code
_entity_poly.pdbx_strand_id
1 'polypeptide(L)'
;MKFGGLWCRKLFSLNSKSSDTKYHYKQHGRGGETYDAGKGRQMREIKMAMLKRLRKLLRRYKRISPLRSDLKDDMIDFRQKIREDIRNYLTEFKEEINRKMSEVTKTQQSTSERVNEMEKRIADLEEWAMDVRDTHNTLKVQENLQAKLSDLEGRSRRNNLRIYGMPEGCEGSNVMEFVAEFIKTLTYRYRELIEPKPSQEVQPRSLVICFLEYRVKEMKDLRYQGRRIFLTTTTRQKFFSAAGNTRK
;
A
#
# COMPACT_ATOMS: atom_id res chain seq x y z
N MET A 1 50.03 -0.07 -20.57
CA MET A 1 49.85 1.01 -21.56
C MET A 1 50.06 2.36 -20.87
N LYS A 2 51.17 3.05 -21.17
CA LYS A 2 51.44 4.45 -20.80
C LYS A 2 51.79 5.18 -22.08
N PHE A 3 51.03 6.19 -22.47
CA PHE A 3 51.29 7.29 -23.44
C PHE A 3 50.03 8.16 -23.41
N GLY A 4 49.98 9.49 -23.49
CA GLY A 4 50.84 10.66 -23.67
C GLY A 4 49.89 11.88 -23.49
N GLY A 5 50.24 13.16 -23.40
CA GLY A 5 51.47 13.93 -23.60
C GLY A 5 51.35 15.22 -22.76
N LEU A 6 52.45 15.84 -22.31
CA LEU A 6 53.35 16.73 -23.06
C LEU A 6 52.68 18.04 -23.52
N TRP A 7 52.64 19.07 -22.66
CA TRP A 7 53.01 20.44 -23.06
C TRP A 7 53.31 21.36 -21.85
N CYS A 8 54.37 22.17 -22.02
CA CYS A 8 54.73 23.40 -21.30
C CYS A 8 55.21 23.33 -19.82
N ARG A 9 56.54 23.30 -19.63
CA ARG A 9 57.33 24.49 -19.22
C ARG A 9 58.83 24.18 -19.22
N LYS A 10 59.44 24.46 -20.37
CA LYS A 10 60.87 24.69 -20.52
C LYS A 10 61.04 26.21 -20.52
N LEU A 11 61.44 26.80 -19.39
CA LEU A 11 61.99 28.17 -19.26
C LEU A 11 62.30 28.45 -17.78
N PHE A 12 63.30 27.77 -17.24
CA PHE A 12 64.10 28.25 -16.10
C PHE A 12 65.48 27.62 -16.22
N SER A 13 66.20 28.07 -17.24
CA SER A 13 67.64 27.92 -17.36
C SER A 13 68.16 29.30 -17.72
N LEU A 14 69.30 29.65 -17.11
CA LEU A 14 70.09 30.89 -17.28
C LEU A 14 69.68 32.05 -16.37
N ASN A 15 70.12 32.01 -15.10
CA ASN A 15 70.83 33.17 -14.54
C ASN A 15 71.70 32.79 -13.32
N SER A 16 72.84 32.13 -13.56
CA SER A 16 73.93 32.06 -12.57
C SER A 16 75.29 31.94 -13.26
N LYS A 17 75.60 32.86 -14.17
CA LYS A 17 76.97 33.08 -14.66
C LYS A 17 77.16 34.58 -14.87
N SER A 18 77.40 35.30 -13.78
CA SER A 18 78.02 36.63 -13.83
C SER A 18 79.52 36.41 -13.70
N SER A 19 80.17 36.45 -14.85
CA SER A 19 81.60 36.31 -15.08
C SER A 19 82.37 37.42 -14.36
N ASP A 20 83.26 37.05 -13.44
CA ASP A 20 84.34 37.92 -12.97
C ASP A 20 85.26 38.24 -14.15
N THR A 21 85.06 39.40 -14.75
CA THR A 21 85.97 39.96 -15.76
C THR A 21 86.78 41.07 -15.11
N LYS A 22 87.97 40.71 -14.61
CA LYS A 22 89.01 41.65 -14.19
C LYS A 22 89.47 42.47 -15.40
N TYR A 23 89.13 43.75 -15.43
CA TYR A 23 89.68 44.70 -16.39
C TYR A 23 91.12 45.06 -16.01
N HIS A 24 92.07 44.68 -16.85
CA HIS A 24 93.45 45.16 -16.81
C HIS A 24 93.55 46.43 -17.66
N TYR A 25 93.74 47.60 -17.02
CA TYR A 25 94.04 48.83 -17.75
C TYR A 25 95.55 48.97 -17.94
N LYS A 26 96.01 48.80 -19.19
CA LYS A 26 97.36 49.15 -19.65
C LYS A 26 97.35 50.63 -20.04
N GLN A 27 98.19 51.44 -19.39
CA GLN A 27 98.37 52.83 -19.81
C GLN A 27 99.37 52.90 -20.97
N HIS A 28 98.91 53.33 -22.14
CA HIS A 28 99.76 53.93 -23.16
C HIS A 28 99.26 55.33 -23.46
N GLY A 29 100.18 56.30 -23.35
CA GLY A 29 99.89 57.72 -23.49
C GLY A 29 100.16 58.25 -24.90
N ARG A 30 99.26 59.16 -25.29
CA ARG A 30 99.42 60.39 -26.10
C ARG A 30 99.86 60.26 -27.56
N GLY A 31 98.87 60.24 -28.46
CA GLY A 31 98.92 60.92 -29.76
C GLY A 31 97.81 61.97 -29.78
N GLY A 32 98.14 63.24 -29.97
CA GLY A 32 97.20 64.35 -29.95
C GLY A 32 96.64 64.63 -31.33
N GLU A 33 95.31 64.71 -31.43
CA GLU A 33 94.61 65.31 -32.57
C GLU A 33 93.75 66.47 -32.06
N THR A 34 93.81 67.58 -32.76
CA THR A 34 93.22 68.87 -32.41
C THR A 34 91.71 68.84 -32.63
N TYR A 35 90.94 68.89 -31.55
CA TYR A 35 89.48 68.94 -31.60
C TYR A 35 88.97 70.38 -31.70
N ASP A 36 88.25 70.67 -32.78
CA ASP A 36 87.43 71.88 -32.96
C ASP A 36 86.44 72.04 -31.78
N ALA A 37 86.70 73.05 -30.95
CA ALA A 37 86.02 73.30 -29.69
C ALA A 37 84.51 73.62 -29.86
N GLY A 38 84.04 73.89 -31.08
CA GLY A 38 82.62 74.06 -31.43
C GLY A 38 81.84 72.74 -31.46
N LYS A 39 82.37 71.71 -32.13
CA LYS A 39 81.75 70.37 -32.26
C LYS A 39 81.66 69.64 -30.91
N GLY A 40 82.67 69.81 -30.06
CA GLY A 40 82.69 69.25 -28.70
C GLY A 40 81.64 69.86 -27.77
N ARG A 41 81.28 71.14 -27.94
CA ARG A 41 80.22 71.81 -27.17
C ARG A 41 78.83 71.32 -27.56
N GLN A 42 78.53 71.28 -28.86
CA GLN A 42 77.26 70.74 -29.37
C GLN A 42 77.03 69.29 -28.93
N MET A 43 78.05 68.44 -29.04
CA MET A 43 77.97 67.05 -28.58
C MET A 43 77.68 66.93 -27.07
N ARG A 44 78.25 67.82 -26.24
CA ARG A 44 77.97 67.86 -24.79
C ARG A 44 76.53 68.30 -24.49
N GLU A 45 76.01 69.29 -25.21
CA GLU A 45 74.63 69.76 -25.07
C GLU A 45 73.62 68.68 -25.49
N ILE A 46 73.88 68.00 -26.61
CA ILE A 46 73.06 66.87 -27.08
C ILE A 46 73.07 65.74 -26.04
N LYS A 47 74.24 65.36 -25.52
CA LYS A 47 74.36 64.35 -24.45
C LYS A 47 73.60 64.78 -23.19
N MET A 48 73.71 66.04 -22.78
CA MET A 48 72.99 66.57 -21.60
C MET A 48 71.47 66.61 -21.82
N ALA A 49 71.00 66.98 -23.01
CA ALA A 49 69.59 66.93 -23.37
C ALA A 49 69.06 65.49 -23.37
N MET A 50 69.85 64.53 -23.89
CA MET A 50 69.53 63.11 -23.88
C MET A 50 69.45 62.54 -22.45
N LEU A 51 70.41 62.89 -21.58
CA LEU A 51 70.41 62.49 -20.16
C LEU A 51 69.23 63.09 -19.39
N LYS A 52 68.87 64.35 -19.64
CA LYS A 52 67.67 64.99 -19.07
C LYS A 52 66.39 64.25 -19.52
N ARG A 53 66.28 63.87 -20.79
CA ARG A 53 65.16 63.08 -21.33
C ARG A 53 65.09 61.68 -20.69
N LEU A 54 66.22 60.97 -20.60
CA LEU A 54 66.32 59.66 -19.95
C LEU A 54 65.90 59.72 -18.48
N ARG A 55 66.39 60.72 -17.71
CA ARG A 55 65.95 60.92 -16.32
C ARG A 55 64.44 61.15 -16.21
N LYS A 56 63.84 61.92 -17.12
CA LYS A 56 62.40 62.18 -17.15
C LYS A 56 61.60 60.91 -17.48
N LEU A 57 62.09 60.05 -18.38
CA LEU A 57 61.48 58.74 -18.67
C LEU A 57 61.60 57.78 -17.49
N LEU A 58 62.76 57.72 -16.84
CA LEU A 58 62.99 56.86 -15.68
C LEU A 58 62.10 57.24 -14.50
N ARG A 59 61.89 58.55 -14.27
CA ARG A 59 60.94 59.06 -13.27
C ARG A 59 59.50 58.65 -13.61
N ARG A 60 59.09 58.68 -14.88
CA ARG A 60 57.76 58.22 -15.31
C ARG A 60 57.61 56.71 -15.12
N TYR A 61 58.61 55.93 -15.51
CA TYR A 61 58.62 54.48 -15.30
C TYR A 61 58.49 54.11 -13.82
N LYS A 62 59.25 54.76 -12.93
CA LYS A 62 59.15 54.55 -11.47
C LYS A 62 57.78 54.90 -10.90
N ARG A 63 57.03 55.81 -11.53
CA ARG A 63 55.65 56.14 -11.13
C ARG A 63 54.63 55.13 -11.64
N ILE A 64 54.85 54.52 -12.81
CA ILE A 64 53.93 53.59 -13.46
C ILE A 64 54.14 52.15 -12.98
N SER A 65 55.36 51.78 -12.55
CA SER A 65 55.63 50.42 -12.06
C SER A 65 54.77 49.98 -10.87
N PRO A 66 54.51 50.79 -9.82
CA PRO A 66 53.63 50.37 -8.72
C PRO A 66 52.19 50.17 -9.19
N LEU A 67 51.68 51.04 -10.06
CA LEU A 67 50.32 50.88 -10.62
C LEU A 67 50.14 49.54 -11.37
N ARG A 68 51.23 49.02 -11.95
CA ARG A 68 51.24 47.70 -12.59
C ARG A 68 51.32 46.54 -11.60
N SER A 69 51.94 46.70 -10.43
CA SER A 69 51.89 45.68 -9.37
C SER A 69 50.52 45.67 -8.71
N ASP A 70 49.98 46.84 -8.36
CA ASP A 70 48.69 46.97 -7.67
C ASP A 70 47.57 46.33 -8.49
N LEU A 71 47.52 46.60 -9.81
CA LEU A 71 46.55 45.97 -10.71
C LEU A 71 46.72 44.43 -10.79
N LYS A 72 47.95 43.93 -10.67
CA LYS A 72 48.19 42.48 -10.66
C LYS A 72 47.70 41.87 -9.35
N ASP A 73 47.93 42.55 -8.23
CA ASP A 73 47.50 42.11 -6.91
C ASP A 73 45.97 42.12 -6.83
N ASP A 74 45.31 43.19 -7.28
CA ASP A 74 43.84 43.27 -7.39
C ASP A 74 43.26 42.15 -8.26
N MET A 75 43.91 41.81 -9.38
CA MET A 75 43.45 40.72 -10.25
C MET A 75 43.65 39.35 -9.60
N ILE A 76 44.70 39.16 -8.80
CA ILE A 76 44.92 37.93 -8.03
C ILE A 76 43.84 37.81 -6.95
N ASP A 77 43.58 38.88 -6.21
CA ASP A 77 42.57 38.95 -5.15
C ASP A 77 41.17 38.71 -5.70
N PHE A 78 40.81 39.36 -6.81
CA PHE A 78 39.54 39.16 -7.49
C PHE A 78 39.37 37.70 -7.94
N ARG A 79 40.41 37.11 -8.55
CA ARG A 79 40.38 35.70 -8.97
C ARG A 79 40.25 34.76 -7.77
N GLN A 80 40.87 35.09 -6.64
CA GLN A 80 40.79 34.30 -5.41
C GLN A 80 39.39 34.40 -4.79
N LYS A 81 38.79 35.59 -4.72
CA LYS A 81 37.41 35.80 -4.25
C LYS A 81 36.41 35.00 -5.07
N ILE A 82 36.45 35.12 -6.41
CA ILE A 82 35.58 34.32 -7.30
C ILE A 82 35.74 32.83 -7.04
N ARG A 83 36.99 32.36 -6.89
CA ARG A 83 37.25 30.93 -6.65
C ARG A 83 36.64 30.47 -5.32
N GLU A 84 36.71 31.30 -4.29
CA GLU A 84 36.16 30.99 -2.98
C GLU A 84 34.63 31.04 -2.99
N ASP A 85 34.03 32.06 -3.60
CA ASP A 85 32.57 32.19 -3.72
C ASP A 85 31.97 30.99 -4.47
N ILE A 86 32.59 30.57 -5.58
CA ILE A 86 32.16 29.38 -6.32
C ILE A 86 32.31 28.12 -5.46
N ARG A 87 33.40 27.99 -4.70
CA ARG A 87 33.62 26.83 -3.83
C ARG A 87 32.53 26.78 -2.75
N ASN A 88 32.27 27.90 -2.09
CA ASN A 88 31.28 28.00 -1.02
C ASN A 88 29.87 27.70 -1.54
N TYR A 89 29.49 28.29 -2.68
CA TYR A 89 28.21 27.99 -3.32
C TYR A 89 28.07 26.51 -3.66
N LEU A 90 29.11 25.88 -4.23
CA LEU A 90 29.08 24.46 -4.55
C LEU A 90 29.00 23.57 -3.31
N THR A 91 29.65 23.94 -2.21
CA THR A 91 29.55 23.20 -0.95
C THR A 91 28.16 23.32 -0.33
N GLU A 92 27.61 24.53 -0.26
CA GLU A 92 26.26 24.78 0.26
C GLU A 92 25.20 24.07 -0.58
N PHE A 93 25.30 24.17 -1.90
CA PHE A 93 24.39 23.50 -2.82
C PHE A 93 24.46 21.96 -2.69
N LYS A 94 25.67 21.41 -2.55
CA LYS A 94 25.86 19.97 -2.31
C LYS A 94 25.23 19.54 -0.98
N GLU A 95 25.40 20.32 0.08
CA GLU A 95 24.80 20.06 1.39
C GLU A 95 23.28 20.13 1.33
N GLU A 96 22.72 21.13 0.64
CA GLU A 96 21.28 21.27 0.46
C GLU A 96 20.68 20.09 -0.32
N ILE A 97 21.33 19.67 -1.41
CA ILE A 97 20.93 18.49 -2.18
C ILE A 97 20.97 17.25 -1.30
N ASN A 98 22.06 17.01 -0.57
CA ASN A 98 22.18 15.84 0.28
C ASN A 98 21.11 15.83 1.37
N ARG A 99 20.80 16.98 1.96
CA ARG A 99 19.72 17.13 2.94
C ARG A 99 18.37 16.78 2.31
N LYS A 100 18.01 17.40 1.18
CA LYS A 100 16.76 17.12 0.47
C LYS A 100 16.65 15.66 0.02
N MET A 101 17.74 15.07 -0.48
CA MET A 101 17.78 13.67 -0.87
C MET A 101 17.56 12.75 0.34
N SER A 102 18.16 13.05 1.49
CA SER A 102 17.95 12.29 2.72
C SER A 102 16.50 12.37 3.22
N GLU A 103 15.87 13.54 3.10
CA GLU A 103 14.46 13.75 3.44
C GLU A 103 13.54 12.96 2.51
N VAL A 104 13.78 13.04 1.19
CA VAL A 104 13.04 12.26 0.20
C VAL A 104 13.17 10.76 0.48
N THR A 105 14.37 10.25 0.73
CA THR A 105 14.58 8.83 1.07
C THR A 105 13.80 8.41 2.32
N LYS A 106 13.75 9.25 3.36
CA LYS A 106 12.96 8.96 4.58
C LYS A 106 11.46 8.94 4.29
N THR A 107 10.94 9.92 3.54
CA THR A 107 9.52 9.96 3.17
C THR A 107 9.14 8.79 2.28
N GLN A 108 10.02 8.39 1.36
CA GLN A 108 9.85 7.23 0.51
C GLN A 108 9.82 5.94 1.33
N GLN A 109 10.74 5.78 2.29
CA GLN A 109 10.77 4.61 3.16
C GLN A 109 9.48 4.51 4.00
N SER A 110 9.07 5.61 4.65
CA SER A 110 7.83 5.65 5.42
C SER A 110 6.60 5.35 4.55
N THR A 111 6.57 5.85 3.32
CA THR A 111 5.48 5.55 2.38
C THR A 111 5.49 4.08 1.99
N SER A 112 6.66 3.49 1.71
CA SER A 112 6.79 2.07 1.40
C SER A 112 6.34 1.18 2.56
N GLU A 113 6.66 1.54 3.81
CA GLU A 113 6.21 0.81 5.00
C GLU A 113 4.69 0.83 5.13
N ARG A 114 4.07 2.01 4.95
CA ARG A 114 2.61 2.16 4.97
C ARG A 114 1.93 1.38 3.84
N VAL A 115 2.51 1.38 2.64
CA VAL A 115 1.98 0.60 1.51
C VAL A 115 2.04 -0.90 1.82
N ASN A 116 3.17 -1.40 2.34
CA ASN A 116 3.29 -2.81 2.73
C ASN A 116 2.28 -3.20 3.81
N GLU A 117 2.00 -2.32 4.79
CA GLU A 117 0.96 -2.58 5.78
C GLU A 117 -0.44 -2.62 5.16
N MET A 118 -0.73 -1.69 4.24
CA MET A 118 -2.00 -1.68 3.51
C MET A 118 -2.16 -2.94 2.65
N GLU A 119 -1.12 -3.38 1.97
CA GLU A 119 -1.14 -4.62 1.17
C GLU A 119 -1.43 -5.85 2.03
N LYS A 120 -0.81 -5.96 3.22
CA LYS A 120 -1.12 -7.04 4.17
C LYS A 120 -2.57 -7.01 4.62
N ARG A 121 -3.08 -5.84 5.00
CA ARG A 121 -4.48 -5.67 5.42
C ARG A 121 -5.45 -6.00 4.30
N ILE A 122 -5.10 -5.70 3.04
CA ILE A 122 -5.91 -6.06 1.87
C ILE A 122 -5.90 -7.58 1.70
N ALA A 123 -4.75 -8.23 1.78
CA ALA A 123 -4.66 -9.69 1.70
C ALA A 123 -5.51 -10.39 2.78
N ASP A 124 -5.44 -9.93 4.03
CA ASP A 124 -6.25 -10.47 5.13
C ASP A 124 -7.77 -10.27 4.88
N LEU A 125 -8.15 -9.11 4.31
CA LEU A 125 -9.54 -8.82 3.97
C LEU A 125 -10.03 -9.66 2.77
N GLU A 126 -9.18 -9.92 1.80
CA GLU A 126 -9.48 -10.78 0.65
C GLU A 126 -9.70 -12.22 1.10
N GLU A 127 -8.84 -12.75 1.97
CA GLU A 127 -9.00 -14.08 2.57
C GLU A 127 -10.31 -14.17 3.36
N TRP A 128 -10.59 -13.19 4.23
CA TRP A 128 -11.85 -13.16 4.98
C TRP A 128 -13.08 -13.06 4.06
N ALA A 129 -13.01 -12.27 2.99
CA ALA A 129 -14.10 -12.14 2.03
C ALA A 129 -14.37 -13.47 1.28
N MET A 130 -13.32 -14.25 0.99
CA MET A 130 -13.46 -15.59 0.42
C MET A 130 -14.17 -16.53 1.40
N ASP A 131 -13.72 -16.59 2.66
CA ASP A 131 -14.35 -17.42 3.70
C ASP A 131 -15.82 -17.05 3.93
N VAL A 132 -16.14 -15.76 3.99
CA VAL A 132 -17.52 -15.27 4.13
C VAL A 132 -18.35 -15.65 2.91
N ARG A 133 -17.79 -15.57 1.70
CA ARG A 133 -18.51 -15.98 0.48
C ARG A 133 -18.80 -17.49 0.51
N ASP A 134 -17.84 -18.31 0.91
CA ASP A 134 -17.99 -19.75 0.95
C ASP A 134 -19.01 -20.18 2.00
N THR A 135 -18.93 -19.63 3.21
CA THR A 135 -19.93 -19.85 4.26
C THR A 135 -21.33 -19.37 3.85
N HIS A 136 -21.42 -18.24 3.15
CA HIS A 136 -22.70 -17.77 2.62
C HIS A 136 -23.29 -18.73 1.55
N ASN A 137 -22.44 -19.29 0.69
CA ASN A 137 -22.86 -20.27 -0.31
C ASN A 137 -23.33 -21.57 0.33
N THR A 138 -22.61 -22.08 1.34
CA THR A 138 -23.05 -23.30 2.06
C THR A 138 -24.36 -23.07 2.80
N LEU A 139 -24.56 -21.91 3.42
CA LEU A 139 -25.83 -21.55 4.06
C LEU A 139 -26.99 -21.51 3.07
N LYS A 140 -26.80 -20.93 1.87
CA LYS A 140 -27.82 -20.95 0.81
C LYS A 140 -28.19 -22.36 0.37
N VAL A 141 -27.20 -23.25 0.25
CA VAL A 141 -27.45 -24.66 -0.08
C VAL A 141 -28.22 -25.33 1.06
N GLN A 142 -27.86 -25.08 2.31
CA GLN A 142 -28.55 -25.62 3.48
C GLN A 142 -30.01 -25.16 3.55
N GLU A 143 -30.29 -23.87 3.31
CA GLU A 143 -31.65 -23.33 3.28
C GLU A 143 -32.50 -24.01 2.20
N ASN A 144 -31.95 -24.18 1.00
CA ASN A 144 -32.62 -24.88 -0.10
C ASN A 144 -32.90 -26.35 0.24
N LEU A 145 -31.93 -27.04 0.86
CA LEU A 145 -32.12 -28.41 1.33
C LEU A 145 -33.20 -28.49 2.41
N GLN A 146 -33.24 -27.55 3.34
CA GLN A 146 -34.25 -27.50 4.39
C GLN A 146 -35.65 -27.24 3.80
N ALA A 147 -35.77 -26.36 2.81
CA ALA A 147 -37.03 -26.14 2.09
C ALA A 147 -37.51 -27.40 1.36
N LYS A 148 -36.60 -28.12 0.68
CA LYS A 148 -36.90 -29.40 0.02
C LYS A 148 -37.30 -30.48 1.02
N LEU A 149 -36.60 -30.60 2.16
CA LEU A 149 -36.94 -31.55 3.22
C LEU A 149 -38.32 -31.24 3.80
N SER A 150 -38.65 -29.97 4.04
CA SER A 150 -39.96 -29.56 4.53
C SER A 150 -41.07 -29.88 3.52
N ASP A 151 -40.85 -29.66 2.21
CA ASP A 151 -41.82 -30.05 1.18
C ASP A 151 -42.00 -31.58 1.09
N LEU A 152 -40.90 -32.35 1.15
CA LEU A 152 -40.96 -33.82 1.17
C LEU A 152 -41.67 -34.36 2.41
N GLU A 153 -41.38 -33.81 3.59
CA GLU A 153 -42.05 -34.15 4.85
C GLU A 153 -43.54 -33.80 4.77
N GLY A 154 -43.86 -32.62 4.22
CA GLY A 154 -45.22 -32.18 3.93
C GLY A 154 -45.95 -33.17 3.02
N ARG A 155 -45.36 -33.54 1.87
CA ARG A 155 -45.91 -34.53 0.92
C ARG A 155 -46.10 -35.91 1.53
N SER A 156 -45.13 -36.37 2.32
CA SER A 156 -45.20 -37.64 3.02
C SER A 156 -46.36 -37.67 4.03
N ARG A 157 -46.56 -36.56 4.78
CA ARG A 157 -47.64 -36.44 5.78
C ARG A 157 -48.99 -36.05 5.18
N ARG A 158 -49.07 -35.61 3.92
CA ARG A 158 -50.33 -35.22 3.27
C ARG A 158 -51.36 -36.33 3.29
N ASN A 159 -50.96 -37.59 3.23
CA ASN A 159 -51.88 -38.73 3.27
C ASN A 159 -52.19 -39.22 4.68
N ASN A 160 -51.53 -38.66 5.70
CA ASN A 160 -51.70 -39.08 7.09
C ASN A 160 -52.85 -38.29 7.72
N LEU A 161 -53.78 -38.99 8.36
CA LEU A 161 -54.86 -38.44 9.16
C LEU A 161 -54.61 -38.80 10.61
N ARG A 162 -54.60 -37.78 11.49
CA ARG A 162 -54.43 -37.98 12.93
C ARG A 162 -55.77 -37.76 13.62
N ILE A 163 -56.21 -38.77 14.36
CA ILE A 163 -57.49 -38.82 15.07
C ILE A 163 -57.21 -38.70 16.56
N TYR A 164 -57.89 -37.78 17.24
CA TYR A 164 -57.74 -37.51 18.68
C TYR A 164 -59.04 -37.79 19.46
N GLY A 165 -58.90 -38.14 20.74
CA GLY A 165 -60.05 -38.28 21.65
C GLY A 165 -60.78 -39.62 21.54
N MET A 166 -60.14 -40.62 20.96
CA MET A 166 -60.64 -41.99 20.93
C MET A 166 -60.34 -42.68 22.27
N PRO A 167 -61.33 -43.22 23.00
CA PRO A 167 -61.10 -43.86 24.29
C PRO A 167 -60.22 -45.11 24.11
N GLU A 168 -59.25 -45.31 25.00
CA GLU A 168 -58.31 -46.42 24.89
C GLU A 168 -59.01 -47.77 25.07
N GLY A 169 -58.76 -48.72 24.17
CA GLY A 169 -59.35 -50.05 24.18
C GLY A 169 -60.64 -50.22 23.36
N CYS A 170 -61.19 -49.14 22.77
CA CYS A 170 -62.34 -49.27 21.85
C CYS A 170 -62.01 -49.96 20.52
N GLU A 171 -60.72 -50.05 20.18
CA GLU A 171 -60.21 -50.64 18.95
C GLU A 171 -60.25 -52.19 18.97
N GLY A 172 -60.48 -52.81 20.14
CA GLY A 172 -60.54 -54.27 20.30
C GLY A 172 -59.19 -54.96 20.12
N SER A 173 -59.22 -56.25 19.76
CA SER A 173 -58.02 -57.04 19.45
C SER A 173 -57.47 -56.79 18.04
N ASN A 174 -58.31 -56.29 17.12
CA ASN A 174 -57.95 -56.05 15.72
C ASN A 174 -58.36 -54.63 15.28
N VAL A 175 -57.42 -53.70 15.45
CA VAL A 175 -57.57 -52.28 15.08
C VAL A 175 -57.93 -52.09 13.59
N MET A 176 -57.53 -53.01 12.72
CA MET A 176 -57.80 -52.92 11.27
C MET A 176 -59.30 -53.03 10.96
N GLU A 177 -60.00 -53.94 11.63
CA GLU A 177 -61.45 -54.15 11.46
C GLU A 177 -62.23 -52.96 12.01
N PHE A 178 -61.83 -52.44 13.17
CA PHE A 178 -62.43 -51.24 13.76
C PHE A 178 -62.30 -50.02 12.82
N VAL A 179 -61.11 -49.80 12.24
CA VAL A 179 -60.91 -48.72 11.27
C VAL A 179 -61.71 -48.96 9.98
N ALA A 180 -61.91 -50.21 9.56
CA ALA A 180 -62.65 -50.56 8.34
C ALA A 180 -64.14 -50.26 8.50
N GLU A 181 -64.69 -50.61 9.65
CA GLU A 181 -66.07 -50.30 10.01
C GLU A 181 -66.28 -48.80 10.23
N PHE A 182 -65.29 -48.12 10.82
CA PHE A 182 -65.32 -46.68 11.02
C PHE A 182 -65.20 -45.88 9.72
N ILE A 183 -64.38 -46.36 8.78
CA ILE A 183 -64.10 -45.76 7.47
C ILE A 183 -64.65 -46.71 6.41
N LYS A 184 -65.98 -46.85 6.40
CA LYS A 184 -66.84 -47.83 5.67
C LYS A 184 -66.53 -48.20 4.20
N THR A 185 -65.51 -47.67 3.53
CA THR A 185 -65.36 -47.82 2.07
C THR A 185 -63.95 -47.72 1.49
N LEU A 186 -62.86 -47.64 2.27
CA LEU A 186 -61.57 -47.22 1.72
C LEU A 186 -60.39 -48.16 1.95
N THR A 187 -59.47 -48.18 0.99
CA THR A 187 -58.16 -48.81 1.10
C THR A 187 -57.17 -47.88 1.81
N TYR A 188 -56.70 -48.29 2.99
CA TYR A 188 -55.75 -47.53 3.81
C TYR A 188 -54.62 -48.43 4.33
N ARG A 189 -53.47 -47.82 4.65
CA ARG A 189 -52.43 -48.43 5.47
C ARG A 189 -52.48 -47.81 6.86
N TYR A 190 -52.42 -48.65 7.87
CA TYR A 190 -52.48 -48.24 9.27
C TYR A 190 -51.11 -48.33 9.93
N ARG A 191 -50.83 -47.41 10.86
CA ARG A 191 -49.67 -47.48 11.76
C ARG A 191 -50.07 -46.96 13.15
N GLU A 192 -50.09 -47.84 14.14
CA GLU A 192 -50.19 -47.41 15.55
C GLU A 192 -48.95 -46.60 15.93
N LEU A 193 -49.12 -45.56 16.75
CA LEU A 193 -47.97 -44.97 17.43
C LEU A 193 -47.50 -45.94 18.52
N ILE A 194 -46.20 -46.23 18.51
CA ILE A 194 -45.51 -47.13 19.46
C ILE A 194 -45.31 -46.45 20.83
N GLU A 195 -46.16 -45.48 21.17
CA GLU A 195 -46.10 -44.82 22.49
C GLU A 195 -46.75 -45.74 23.53
N PRO A 196 -46.18 -45.92 24.74
CA PRO A 196 -46.77 -46.76 25.78
C PRO A 196 -48.18 -46.24 26.16
N LYS A 197 -49.10 -47.15 26.50
CA LYS A 197 -50.48 -46.82 26.86
C LYS A 197 -50.48 -45.87 28.07
N PRO A 198 -50.98 -44.62 27.94
CA PRO A 198 -51.10 -43.70 29.06
C PRO A 198 -52.13 -44.21 30.08
N SER A 199 -51.99 -43.75 31.33
CA SER A 199 -52.97 -44.03 32.39
C SER A 199 -54.31 -43.35 32.07
N GLN A 200 -55.43 -43.87 32.60
CA GLN A 200 -56.81 -43.43 32.30
C GLN A 200 -57.10 -41.94 32.58
N GLU A 201 -56.25 -41.25 33.35
CA GLU A 201 -56.37 -39.81 33.63
C GLU A 201 -55.73 -38.89 32.58
N VAL A 202 -54.93 -39.44 31.66
CA VAL A 202 -54.18 -38.69 30.64
C VAL A 202 -54.92 -38.75 29.29
N GLN A 203 -54.68 -37.75 28.43
CA GLN A 203 -55.26 -37.70 27.09
C GLN A 203 -54.96 -39.00 26.30
N PRO A 204 -55.98 -39.64 25.69
CA PRO A 204 -55.78 -40.86 24.92
C PRO A 204 -54.81 -40.70 23.76
N ARG A 205 -54.08 -41.77 23.41
CA ARG A 205 -53.16 -41.79 22.25
C ARG A 205 -53.91 -41.43 20.96
N SER A 206 -53.21 -40.72 20.08
CA SER A 206 -53.75 -40.40 18.75
C SER A 206 -53.54 -41.57 17.78
N LEU A 207 -54.54 -41.86 16.97
CA LEU A 207 -54.43 -42.84 15.88
C LEU A 207 -53.97 -42.14 14.58
N VAL A 208 -52.97 -42.69 13.90
CA VAL A 208 -52.52 -42.20 12.59
C VAL A 208 -52.91 -43.19 11.49
N ILE A 209 -53.73 -42.72 10.56
CA ILE A 209 -54.21 -43.51 9.41
C ILE A 209 -53.59 -42.92 8.15
N CYS A 210 -52.92 -43.75 7.34
CA CYS A 210 -52.33 -43.34 6.08
C CYS A 210 -53.22 -43.79 4.92
N PHE A 211 -53.82 -42.84 4.20
CA PHE A 211 -54.59 -43.15 3.01
C PHE A 211 -53.68 -43.45 1.81
N LEU A 212 -54.07 -44.39 0.95
CA LEU A 212 -53.35 -44.63 -0.29
C LEU A 212 -53.52 -43.49 -1.29
N GLU A 213 -54.68 -42.83 -1.28
CA GLU A 213 -55.01 -41.73 -2.18
C GLU A 213 -55.34 -40.44 -1.42
N TYR A 214 -54.69 -39.34 -1.81
CA TYR A 214 -54.83 -38.03 -1.14
C TYR A 214 -56.26 -37.46 -1.25
N ARG A 215 -56.89 -37.55 -2.42
CA ARG A 215 -58.22 -36.96 -2.70
C ARG A 215 -59.28 -37.49 -1.73
N VAL A 216 -59.14 -38.76 -1.36
CA VAL A 216 -60.04 -39.47 -0.48
C VAL A 216 -59.96 -38.95 0.98
N LYS A 217 -58.79 -38.46 1.40
CA LYS A 217 -58.58 -37.90 2.73
C LYS A 217 -59.36 -36.59 2.94
N GLU A 218 -59.43 -35.72 1.93
CA GLU A 218 -60.07 -34.39 2.05
C GLU A 218 -61.61 -34.46 2.20
N MET A 219 -62.21 -35.64 1.98
CA MET A 219 -63.65 -35.77 1.75
C MET A 219 -64.47 -36.10 3.01
N LYS A 220 -63.97 -35.87 4.25
CA LYS A 220 -64.61 -36.47 5.44
C LYS A 220 -64.85 -35.55 6.64
N ASP A 221 -66.13 -35.45 7.03
CA ASP A 221 -66.60 -35.08 8.37
C ASP A 221 -66.87 -36.39 9.14
N LEU A 222 -65.91 -36.83 9.98
CA LEU A 222 -66.00 -38.10 10.71
C LEU A 222 -66.65 -37.91 12.08
N ARG A 223 -67.66 -38.73 12.39
CA ARG A 223 -68.35 -38.76 13.68
C ARG A 223 -68.31 -40.16 14.26
N TYR A 224 -67.98 -40.27 15.54
CA TYR A 224 -68.01 -41.53 16.30
C TYR A 224 -68.97 -41.37 17.47
N GLN A 225 -69.97 -42.24 17.57
CA GLN A 225 -70.98 -42.24 18.64
C GLN A 225 -71.60 -40.85 18.93
N GLY A 226 -71.90 -40.08 17.88
CA GLY A 226 -72.50 -38.74 18.00
C GLY A 226 -71.54 -37.61 18.41
N ARG A 227 -70.28 -37.92 18.77
CA ARG A 227 -69.24 -36.92 19.05
C ARG A 227 -68.44 -36.63 17.79
N ARG A 228 -68.18 -35.35 17.52
CA ARG A 228 -67.30 -34.91 16.42
C ARG A 228 -65.87 -35.21 16.81
N ILE A 229 -65.16 -35.96 15.99
CA ILE A 229 -63.74 -36.22 16.24
C ILE A 229 -62.92 -35.11 15.59
N PHE A 230 -61.96 -34.57 16.34
CA PHE A 230 -61.05 -33.56 15.83
C PHE A 230 -60.03 -34.22 14.90
N LEU A 231 -60.16 -33.91 13.61
CA LEU A 231 -59.21 -34.30 12.58
C LEU A 231 -58.22 -33.16 12.40
N THR A 232 -56.95 -33.42 12.64
CA THR A 232 -55.91 -32.51 12.17
C THR A 232 -55.22 -33.14 10.98
N THR A 233 -55.24 -32.46 9.84
CA THR A 233 -54.21 -32.69 8.83
C THR A 233 -52.89 -32.25 9.44
N THR A 234 -51.86 -33.09 9.38
CA THR A 234 -50.55 -32.85 10.02
C THR A 234 -49.89 -31.51 9.59
N THR A 235 -50.38 -30.88 8.53
CA THR A 235 -49.96 -29.55 8.04
C THR A 235 -50.50 -28.37 8.85
N ARG A 236 -51.46 -28.57 9.77
CA ARG A 236 -51.98 -27.52 10.68
C ARG A 236 -51.97 -28.01 12.13
N GLN A 237 -50.79 -28.12 12.71
CA GLN A 237 -50.65 -28.03 14.17
C GLN A 237 -50.81 -26.55 14.56
N LYS A 238 -52.06 -26.07 14.69
CA LYS A 238 -52.31 -24.88 15.49
C LYS A 238 -52.26 -25.32 16.95
N PHE A 239 -51.19 -24.96 17.65
CA PHE A 239 -51.14 -25.03 19.09
C PHE A 239 -52.27 -24.14 19.64
N PHE A 240 -53.31 -24.75 20.19
CA PHE A 240 -54.24 -24.06 21.07
C PHE A 240 -53.79 -24.36 22.50
N SER A 241 -53.17 -23.37 23.14
CA SER A 241 -53.05 -23.37 24.60
C SER A 241 -54.47 -23.26 25.16
N ALA A 242 -54.83 -24.20 26.02
CA ALA A 242 -56.03 -24.08 26.82
C ALA A 242 -55.83 -22.88 27.76
N ALA A 243 -56.53 -21.78 27.47
CA ALA A 243 -56.70 -20.71 28.43
C ALA A 243 -57.43 -21.30 29.65
N GLY A 244 -56.67 -21.47 30.74
CA GLY A 244 -57.22 -21.83 32.04
C GLY A 244 -58.21 -20.76 32.46
N ASN A 245 -59.49 -21.12 32.46
CA ASN A 245 -60.55 -20.32 33.02
C ASN A 245 -60.65 -20.63 34.52
N THR A 246 -59.83 -19.95 35.33
CA THR A 246 -59.99 -19.88 36.79
C THR A 246 -59.63 -18.48 37.26
N ARG A 247 -60.61 -17.58 37.29
CA ARG A 247 -60.68 -16.51 38.28
C ARG A 247 -61.95 -16.73 39.11
N LYS A 248 -61.75 -17.24 40.32
CA LYS A 248 -62.48 -16.73 41.49
C LYS A 248 -61.72 -15.50 41.97
#